data_AF-A0A8J4SR48-F1
#
_entry.id   AF-A0A8J4SR48-F1
#
_cell.length_a   1.000
_cell.length_b   1.000
_cell.length_c   1.000
_cell.angle_alpha   90.00
_cell.angle_beta   90.00
_cell.angle_gamma   90.00
#
_symmetry.space_group_name_H-M   'P 1'
#
loop_
_entity.id
_entity.type
_entity.pdbx_description
1 polymer ?
#
loop_
_entity_poly.entity_id
_entity_poly.type
_entity_poly.pdbx_seq_one_letter_code
_entity_poly.pdbx_strand_id
1 'polypeptide(L)'
;MLLQPGVWICWITVVPWLLSIFSGVSGQSNLYDTIRNNVNTTKFADMIDSAMMRDVFVTADCSGAVQCLTVFVPDNAAVDAMAQILNWPSLVPAKRTMVIYGHILKDSKRLTAAEWVQSGTPLNLMDNGFGSGRQNTLAYLNTRYAFQTKVANQPKYLINRASFITPDIQATNGMVHVINHVLYTPSINVPFVDYLVAQNDLKNTAEFWMTIGSDPKYTPFNDQRYGDKALYATYFLVTDDAWNKIPQDKLKMLQANKTLLAQVSFCG
;
A
#
# COMPACT_ATOMS: atom_id res chain seq x y z
N MET A 1 1.31 -67.63 6.86
CA MET A 1 2.41 -66.91 7.52
C MET A 1 3.11 -66.07 6.46
N LEU A 2 2.98 -64.75 6.62
CA LEU A 2 3.67 -63.66 5.92
C LEU A 2 3.32 -63.39 4.44
N LEU A 3 2.32 -62.52 4.28
CA LEU A 3 2.17 -61.60 3.15
C LEU A 3 3.35 -60.61 3.17
N GLN A 4 4.03 -60.38 2.03
CA GLN A 4 4.87 -59.20 1.81
C GLN A 4 4.32 -58.41 0.62
N PRO A 5 3.97 -57.11 0.79
CA PRO A 5 3.51 -56.30 -0.31
C PRO A 5 4.63 -55.46 -0.95
N GLY A 6 4.70 -55.55 -2.28
CA GLY A 6 4.66 -54.42 -3.21
C GLY A 6 5.68 -53.30 -3.03
N VAL A 7 6.76 -53.37 -3.81
CA VAL A 7 7.59 -52.22 -4.17
C VAL A 7 6.79 -51.34 -5.14
N TRP A 8 6.43 -50.13 -4.71
CA TRP A 8 5.94 -49.06 -5.59
C TRP A 8 7.00 -47.97 -5.66
N ILE A 9 7.68 -47.86 -6.82
CA ILE A 9 8.60 -46.77 -7.12
C ILE A 9 7.74 -45.56 -7.50
N CYS A 10 7.60 -44.62 -6.56
CA CYS A 10 6.95 -43.34 -6.80
C CYS A 10 8.00 -42.40 -7.41
N TRP A 11 7.82 -42.05 -8.68
CA TRP A 11 8.58 -40.97 -9.32
C TRP A 11 8.13 -39.64 -8.71
N ILE A 12 8.85 -39.17 -7.68
CA ILE A 12 8.77 -37.78 -7.25
C ILE A 12 9.52 -36.96 -8.31
N THR A 13 8.77 -36.33 -9.20
CA THR A 13 9.26 -35.22 -10.00
C THR A 13 9.62 -34.08 -9.06
N VAL A 14 10.92 -33.95 -8.77
CA VAL A 14 11.47 -32.80 -8.06
C VAL A 14 11.29 -31.58 -8.95
N VAL A 15 10.31 -30.75 -8.63
CA VAL A 15 10.22 -29.39 -9.19
C VAL A 15 11.42 -28.62 -8.63
N PRO A 16 12.33 -28.08 -9.46
CA PRO A 16 13.51 -27.39 -8.99
C PRO A 16 13.09 -26.02 -8.45
N TRP A 17 12.70 -25.98 -7.18
CA TRP A 17 12.69 -24.74 -6.43
C TRP A 17 14.14 -24.27 -6.33
N LEU A 18 14.35 -23.01 -6.71
CA LEU A 18 15.56 -22.24 -6.50
C LEU A 18 16.13 -22.52 -5.11
N LEU A 19 17.21 -23.29 -5.06
CA LEU A 19 18.11 -23.36 -3.92
C LEU A 19 18.82 -22.01 -3.83
N SER A 20 18.17 -21.04 -3.21
CA SER A 20 18.87 -19.91 -2.62
C SER A 20 19.76 -20.47 -1.52
N ILE A 21 21.06 -20.51 -1.80
CA ILE A 21 22.10 -20.84 -0.83
C ILE A 21 22.00 -19.78 0.27
N PHE A 22 21.33 -20.10 1.38
CA PHE A 22 21.51 -19.36 2.61
C PHE A 22 22.91 -19.72 3.12
N SER A 23 23.90 -18.89 2.77
CA SER A 23 25.08 -18.75 3.60
C SER A 23 24.58 -18.28 4.98
N GLY A 24 24.50 -19.21 5.91
CA GLY A 24 24.08 -18.94 7.27
C GLY A 24 24.94 -17.83 7.88
N VAL A 25 24.27 -16.77 8.33
CA VAL A 25 24.76 -15.95 9.43
C VAL A 25 23.96 -16.36 10.64
N SER A 26 24.59 -17.15 11.50
CA SER A 26 24.10 -17.51 12.82
C SER A 26 24.06 -16.27 13.69
N GLY A 27 22.86 -15.77 13.99
CA GLY A 27 22.63 -14.62 14.85
C GLY A 27 21.52 -13.75 14.26
N GLN A 28 20.32 -13.84 14.81
CA GLN A 28 19.26 -12.90 14.48
C GLN A 28 19.80 -11.48 14.71
N SER A 29 19.69 -10.62 13.72
CA SER A 29 20.23 -9.25 13.76
C SER A 29 19.15 -8.26 14.21
N ASN A 30 19.54 -7.05 14.64
CA ASN A 30 18.58 -5.97 14.90
C ASN A 30 17.93 -5.50 13.60
N LEU A 31 16.89 -4.67 13.67
CA LEU A 31 16.14 -4.17 12.51
C LEU A 31 17.05 -3.49 11.49
N TYR A 32 17.97 -2.62 11.94
CA TYR A 32 18.85 -1.89 11.03
C TYR A 32 19.73 -2.87 10.23
N ASP A 33 20.41 -3.79 10.92
CA ASP A 33 21.30 -4.77 10.28
C ASP A 33 20.50 -5.74 9.39
N THR A 34 19.28 -6.11 9.79
CA THR A 34 18.37 -6.92 8.98
C THR A 34 18.02 -6.23 7.65
N ILE A 35 17.80 -4.92 7.67
CA ILE A 35 17.51 -4.09 6.48
C ILE A 35 18.78 -3.87 5.65
N ARG A 36 19.90 -3.52 6.29
CA ARG A 36 21.15 -3.15 5.63
C ARG A 36 21.83 -4.33 4.94
N ASN A 37 21.73 -5.52 5.52
CA ASN A 37 22.35 -6.75 5.00
C ASN A 37 21.47 -7.47 3.97
N ASN A 38 20.19 -7.10 3.85
CA ASN A 38 19.33 -7.63 2.81
C ASN A 38 19.59 -6.89 1.48
N VAL A 39 20.05 -7.64 0.48
CA VAL A 39 20.42 -7.13 -0.86
C VAL A 39 19.31 -6.37 -1.57
N ASN A 40 18.05 -6.65 -1.24
CA ASN A 40 16.88 -6.02 -1.86
C ASN A 40 16.48 -4.71 -1.19
N THR A 41 17.04 -4.34 -0.05
CA THR A 41 16.58 -3.19 0.77
C THR A 41 17.69 -2.21 1.14
N THR A 42 18.88 -2.36 0.56
CA THR A 42 20.05 -1.52 0.85
C THR A 42 19.80 -0.03 0.65
N LYS A 43 19.04 0.37 -0.37
CA LYS A 43 18.74 1.79 -0.64
C LYS A 43 17.87 2.42 0.45
N PHE A 44 16.96 1.65 1.05
CA PHE A 44 16.20 2.15 2.18
C PHE A 44 17.08 2.30 3.43
N ALA A 45 18.07 1.43 3.64
CA ALA A 45 19.05 1.63 4.70
C ALA A 45 19.87 2.91 4.50
N ASP A 46 20.28 3.22 3.26
CA ASP A 46 20.96 4.49 2.94
C ASP A 46 20.05 5.71 3.23
N MET A 47 18.73 5.58 3.01
CA MET A 47 17.75 6.61 3.41
C MET A 47 17.68 6.74 4.94
N ILE A 48 17.68 5.65 5.70
CA ILE A 48 17.71 5.68 7.18
C ILE A 48 18.96 6.42 7.67
N ASP A 49 20.13 6.12 7.10
CA ASP A 49 21.41 6.73 7.49
C ASP A 49 21.45 8.22 7.16
N SER A 50 21.04 8.60 5.95
CA SER A 50 20.98 10.01 5.52
C SER A 50 19.90 10.83 6.23
N ALA A 51 18.92 10.18 6.86
CA ALA A 51 17.95 10.79 7.76
C ALA A 51 18.42 10.84 9.23
N MET A 52 19.61 10.31 9.54
CA MET A 52 20.14 10.19 10.91
C MET A 52 19.22 9.41 11.85
N MET A 53 18.51 8.39 11.33
CA MET A 53 17.50 7.63 12.08
C MET A 53 17.97 6.25 12.52
N ARG A 54 19.24 5.90 12.29
CA ARG A 54 19.80 4.58 12.60
C ARG A 54 19.48 4.12 14.02
N ASP A 55 19.63 5.00 15.01
CA ASP A 55 19.42 4.67 16.42
C ASP A 55 18.01 4.12 16.69
N VAL A 56 16.98 4.66 16.02
CA VAL A 56 15.58 4.19 16.17
C VAL A 56 15.44 2.70 15.82
N PHE A 57 16.20 2.21 14.84
CA PHE A 57 16.15 0.83 14.38
C PHE A 57 17.10 -0.09 15.17
N VAL A 58 18.12 0.46 15.82
CA VAL A 58 19.06 -0.31 16.65
C VAL A 58 18.51 -0.47 18.08
N THR A 59 17.95 0.59 18.65
CA THR A 59 17.55 0.64 20.07
C THR A 59 16.07 0.29 20.30
N ALA A 60 15.32 -0.09 19.27
CA ALA A 60 13.97 -0.61 19.45
C ALA A 60 13.96 -1.80 20.44
N ASP A 61 12.83 -2.02 21.11
CA ASP A 61 12.70 -3.10 22.08
C ASP A 61 11.29 -3.73 22.03
N CYS A 62 11.23 -5.05 22.03
CA CYS A 62 9.99 -5.82 22.05
C CYS A 62 9.78 -6.54 23.40
N SER A 63 10.47 -6.12 24.48
CA SER A 63 10.38 -6.72 25.80
C SER A 63 9.31 -6.11 26.73
N GLY A 64 8.70 -4.98 26.35
CA GLY A 64 7.76 -4.22 27.20
C GLY A 64 6.59 -3.54 26.47
N ALA A 65 5.86 -2.67 27.19
CA ALA A 65 4.65 -2.02 26.68
C ALA A 65 4.96 -1.00 25.56
N VAL A 66 4.51 -1.33 24.34
CA VAL A 66 4.42 -0.49 23.13
C VAL A 66 5.75 0.14 22.67
N GLN A 67 6.79 -0.69 22.53
CA GLN A 67 8.07 -0.25 21.96
C GLN A 67 8.53 -1.10 20.76
N CYS A 68 7.78 -2.16 20.44
CA CYS A 68 8.15 -3.07 19.38
C CYS A 68 7.87 -2.43 18.02
N LEU A 69 8.85 -2.46 17.12
CA LEU A 69 8.71 -1.89 15.79
C LEU A 69 8.42 -2.98 14.75
N THR A 70 7.36 -2.77 13.99
CA THR A 70 7.14 -3.41 12.70
C THR A 70 7.47 -2.40 11.60
N VAL A 71 8.43 -2.72 10.75
CA VAL A 71 8.95 -1.82 9.71
C VAL A 71 8.55 -2.34 8.33
N PHE A 72 7.89 -1.50 7.54
CA PHE A 72 7.55 -1.78 6.15
C PHE A 72 8.64 -1.20 5.23
N VAL A 73 9.48 -2.04 4.67
CA VAL A 73 10.71 -1.62 4.00
C VAL A 73 10.50 -1.66 2.48
N PRO A 74 10.53 -0.52 1.77
CA PRO A 74 10.48 -0.54 0.32
C PRO A 74 11.73 -1.25 -0.23
N ASP A 75 11.53 -2.10 -1.23
CA ASP A 75 12.65 -2.67 -1.97
C ASP A 75 13.39 -1.60 -2.79
N ASN A 76 14.57 -1.97 -3.29
CA ASN A 76 15.44 -1.06 -4.03
C ASN A 76 14.74 -0.51 -5.28
N ALA A 77 13.91 -1.31 -5.95
CA ALA A 77 13.16 -0.88 -7.12
C ALA A 77 12.09 0.16 -6.77
N ALA A 78 11.39 0.00 -5.65
CA ALA A 78 10.43 0.97 -5.13
C ALA A 78 11.08 2.30 -4.78
N VAL A 79 12.27 2.27 -4.16
CA VAL A 79 13.03 3.49 -3.85
C VAL A 79 13.44 4.22 -5.13
N ASP A 80 13.90 3.49 -6.14
CA ASP A 80 14.27 4.08 -7.45
C ASP A 80 13.08 4.71 -8.16
N ALA A 81 11.95 4.00 -8.22
CA ALA A 81 10.73 4.49 -8.84
C ALA A 81 10.23 5.79 -8.19
N MET A 82 10.51 5.97 -6.90
CA MET A 82 10.08 7.14 -6.14
C MET A 82 11.11 8.29 -6.13
N ALA A 83 12.34 8.07 -6.60
CA ALA A 83 13.45 9.01 -6.46
C ALA A 83 13.14 10.40 -7.02
N GLN A 84 12.50 10.47 -8.20
CA GLN A 84 12.15 11.74 -8.86
C GLN A 84 11.05 12.50 -8.12
N ILE A 85 10.03 11.78 -7.62
CA ILE A 85 8.88 12.38 -6.93
C ILE A 85 9.29 12.87 -5.55
N LEU A 86 10.06 12.06 -4.82
CA LEU A 86 10.48 12.38 -3.46
C LEU A 86 11.60 13.42 -3.43
N ASN A 87 12.45 13.45 -4.47
CA ASN A 87 13.64 14.29 -4.57
C ASN A 87 14.45 14.31 -3.25
N TRP A 88 14.76 13.11 -2.77
CA TRP A 88 15.33 12.86 -1.43
C TRP A 88 16.49 13.79 -1.03
N PRO A 89 17.50 14.04 -1.90
CA PRO A 89 18.61 14.94 -1.57
C PRO A 89 18.17 16.37 -1.28
N SER A 90 17.07 16.82 -1.88
CA SER A 90 16.54 18.18 -1.72
C SER A 90 15.55 18.31 -0.54
N LEU A 91 15.15 17.20 0.08
CA LEU A 91 14.25 17.25 1.23
C LEU A 91 14.97 17.81 2.46
N VAL A 92 14.28 18.72 3.17
CA VAL A 92 14.71 19.19 4.48
C VAL A 92 14.74 18.01 5.48
N PRO A 93 15.64 18.03 6.50
CA PRO A 93 15.81 16.91 7.43
C PRO A 93 14.51 16.41 8.05
N ALA A 94 13.64 17.32 8.52
CA ALA A 94 12.35 16.96 9.11
C ALA A 94 11.46 16.13 8.16
N LYS A 95 11.45 16.45 6.85
CA LYS A 95 10.68 15.69 5.87
C LYS A 95 11.27 14.31 5.61
N ARG A 96 12.60 14.18 5.59
CA ARG A 96 13.27 12.86 5.48
C ARG A 96 12.87 11.96 6.65
N THR A 97 12.92 12.49 7.87
CA THR A 97 12.51 11.78 9.08
C THR A 97 11.04 11.36 9.01
N MET A 98 10.14 12.24 8.56
CA MET A 98 8.71 11.90 8.38
C MET A 98 8.48 10.77 7.37
N VAL A 99 9.24 10.73 6.28
CA VAL A 99 9.16 9.64 5.30
C VAL A 99 9.55 8.32 5.96
N ILE A 100 10.66 8.28 6.70
CA ILE A 100 11.11 7.05 7.37
C ILE A 100 10.12 6.62 8.47
N TYR A 101 9.64 7.55 9.32
CA TYR A 101 8.56 7.23 10.24
C TYR A 101 7.33 6.68 9.51
N GLY A 102 7.10 7.14 8.28
CA GLY A 102 6.06 6.66 7.35
C GLY A 102 5.95 5.14 7.27
N HIS A 103 7.07 4.47 7.49
CA HIS A 103 7.30 3.05 7.32
C HIS A 103 7.37 2.29 8.64
N ILE A 104 7.18 2.96 9.78
CA ILE A 104 7.31 2.36 11.12
C ILE A 104 5.95 2.28 11.78
N LEU A 105 5.60 1.09 12.24
CA LEU A 105 4.47 0.82 13.11
C LEU A 105 4.99 0.43 14.50
N LYS A 106 4.49 1.11 15.52
CA LYS A 106 4.76 0.80 16.93
C LYS A 106 3.60 -0.01 17.50
N ASP A 107 3.91 -1.15 18.11
CA ASP A 107 2.94 -1.98 18.81
C ASP A 107 3.58 -2.60 20.07
N SER A 108 2.74 -3.20 20.91
CA SER A 108 3.11 -4.07 22.02
C SER A 108 3.84 -5.35 21.60
N LYS A 109 3.72 -5.76 20.32
CA LYS A 109 4.31 -7.00 19.81
C LYS A 109 4.82 -6.86 18.37
N ARG A 110 5.59 -7.85 17.92
CA ARG A 110 5.93 -8.02 16.51
C ARG A 110 4.66 -8.37 15.76
N LEU A 111 4.27 -7.56 14.78
CA LEU A 111 3.11 -7.86 13.95
C LEU A 111 3.54 -8.56 12.67
N THR A 112 3.03 -9.77 12.46
CA THR A 112 3.07 -10.45 11.17
C THR A 112 2.20 -9.73 10.13
N ALA A 113 2.39 -10.02 8.84
CA ALA A 113 1.55 -9.47 7.77
C ALA A 113 0.08 -9.88 7.94
N ALA A 114 -0.17 -11.11 8.38
CA ALA A 114 -1.51 -11.62 8.67
C ALA A 114 -2.16 -10.91 9.86
N GLU A 115 -1.42 -10.62 10.93
CA GLU A 115 -1.94 -9.86 12.07
C GLU A 115 -2.16 -8.39 11.74
N TRP A 116 -1.26 -7.79 10.95
CA TRP A 116 -1.38 -6.41 10.48
C TRP A 116 -2.70 -6.16 9.75
N VAL A 117 -3.07 -7.02 8.79
CA VAL A 117 -4.34 -6.85 8.05
C VAL A 117 -5.59 -7.09 8.89
N GLN A 118 -5.43 -7.69 10.07
CA GLN A 118 -6.50 -7.85 11.06
C GLN A 118 -6.45 -6.76 12.16
N SER A 119 -5.48 -5.84 12.10
CA SER A 119 -5.34 -4.74 13.05
C SER A 119 -6.20 -3.52 12.65
N GLY A 120 -6.52 -2.67 13.62
CA GLY A 120 -7.29 -1.45 13.38
C GLY A 120 -8.79 -1.68 13.14
N THR A 121 -9.48 -0.68 12.61
CA THR A 121 -10.94 -0.67 12.45
C THR A 121 -11.34 -1.21 11.07
N PRO A 122 -12.30 -2.15 10.97
CA PRO A 122 -12.85 -2.59 9.69
C PRO A 122 -13.39 -1.44 8.86
N LEU A 123 -13.00 -1.39 7.58
CA LEU A 123 -13.61 -0.49 6.61
C LEU A 123 -14.95 -1.06 6.13
N ASN A 124 -15.93 -0.18 5.90
CA ASN A 124 -17.22 -0.56 5.34
C ASN A 124 -17.13 -0.69 3.80
N LEU A 125 -16.28 -1.59 3.32
CA LEU A 125 -16.08 -1.82 1.89
C LEU A 125 -17.17 -2.76 1.35
N MET A 126 -17.70 -2.43 0.18
CA MET A 126 -18.42 -3.39 -0.63
C MET A 126 -17.39 -4.26 -1.36
N ASP A 127 -17.24 -5.52 -0.95
CA ASP A 127 -16.24 -6.41 -1.50
C ASP A 127 -16.67 -6.95 -2.87
N ASN A 128 -16.03 -6.46 -3.93
CA ASN A 128 -16.21 -6.95 -5.30
C ASN A 128 -15.17 -8.04 -5.68
N GLY A 129 -14.65 -8.78 -4.69
CA GLY A 129 -13.59 -9.76 -4.86
C GLY A 129 -12.18 -9.23 -4.60
N PHE A 130 -12.05 -8.02 -4.06
CA PHE A 130 -10.76 -7.46 -3.65
C PHE A 130 -10.40 -7.84 -2.20
N GLY A 131 -11.37 -8.32 -1.41
CA GLY A 131 -11.19 -8.82 -0.06
C GLY A 131 -11.48 -7.78 1.03
N SER A 132 -10.80 -7.89 2.16
CA SER A 132 -11.07 -7.05 3.34
C SER A 132 -10.12 -5.86 3.41
N GLY A 133 -10.59 -4.78 4.00
CA GLY A 133 -9.80 -3.59 4.30
C GLY A 133 -10.02 -3.11 5.72
N ARG A 134 -8.95 -2.62 6.33
CA ARG A 134 -8.95 -2.02 7.67
C ARG A 134 -8.19 -0.72 7.68
N GLN A 135 -8.61 0.17 8.55
CA GLN A 135 -7.95 1.43 8.83
C GLN A 135 -7.12 1.31 10.10
N ASN A 136 -5.83 1.63 10.04
CA ASN A 136 -4.95 1.69 11.19
C ASN A 136 -4.29 3.07 11.28
N THR A 137 -4.36 3.68 12.46
CA THR A 137 -3.72 4.96 12.74
C THR A 137 -2.35 4.70 13.36
N LEU A 138 -1.29 4.97 12.61
CA LEU A 138 0.07 4.90 13.15
C LEU A 138 0.29 6.09 14.09
N ALA A 139 0.91 5.83 15.25
CA ALA A 139 1.36 6.90 16.12
C ALA A 139 2.25 7.86 15.32
N TYR A 140 1.91 9.15 15.32
CA TYR A 140 2.60 10.26 14.65
C TYR A 140 2.36 10.45 13.14
N LEU A 141 1.48 9.68 12.47
CA LEU A 141 1.32 9.76 11.01
C LEU A 141 -0.12 9.61 10.51
N ASN A 142 -0.27 9.92 9.22
CA ASN A 142 -1.46 9.67 8.43
C ASN A 142 -1.95 8.23 8.59
N THR A 143 -3.27 8.09 8.60
CA THR A 143 -3.99 6.83 8.46
C THR A 143 -3.36 5.92 7.40
N ARG A 144 -3.13 4.66 7.77
CA ARG A 144 -2.75 3.58 6.85
C ARG A 144 -3.91 2.63 6.67
N TYR A 145 -3.99 2.06 5.48
CA TYR A 145 -5.02 1.11 5.12
C TYR A 145 -4.37 -0.26 4.92
N ALA A 146 -4.81 -1.24 5.69
CA ALA A 146 -4.38 -2.62 5.55
C ALA A 146 -5.40 -3.36 4.69
N PHE A 147 -4.98 -3.98 3.60
CA PHE A 147 -5.86 -4.78 2.76
C PHE A 147 -5.36 -6.21 2.65
N GLN A 148 -6.31 -7.14 2.55
CA GLN A 148 -6.05 -8.55 2.30
C GLN A 148 -6.92 -9.02 1.14
N THR A 149 -6.28 -9.61 0.14
CA THR A 149 -6.93 -10.29 -0.98
C THR A 149 -6.42 -11.72 -1.14
N LYS A 150 -6.99 -12.47 -2.09
CA LYS A 150 -6.52 -13.81 -2.48
C LYS A 150 -6.22 -13.82 -3.98
N VAL A 151 -5.01 -14.21 -4.35
CA VAL A 151 -4.60 -14.43 -5.75
C VAL A 151 -4.19 -15.88 -5.90
N ALA A 152 -4.84 -16.62 -6.79
CA ALA A 152 -4.62 -18.06 -6.96
C ALA A 152 -4.70 -18.84 -5.63
N ASN A 153 -5.72 -18.53 -4.81
CA ASN A 153 -5.94 -19.07 -3.45
C ASN A 153 -4.85 -18.75 -2.42
N GLN A 154 -3.86 -17.91 -2.74
CA GLN A 154 -2.84 -17.47 -1.79
C GLN A 154 -3.16 -16.08 -1.26
N PRO A 155 -3.00 -15.83 0.06
CA PRO A 155 -3.22 -14.51 0.63
C PRO A 155 -2.21 -13.52 0.05
N LYS A 156 -2.69 -12.32 -0.27
CA LYS A 156 -1.88 -11.17 -0.63
C LYS A 156 -2.23 -10.03 0.31
N TYR A 157 -1.20 -9.48 0.94
CA TYR A 157 -1.32 -8.40 1.91
C TYR A 157 -0.87 -7.10 1.26
N LEU A 158 -1.54 -6.01 1.60
CA LEU A 158 -1.20 -4.68 1.16
C LEU A 158 -1.25 -3.69 2.32
N ILE A 159 -0.39 -2.69 2.24
CA ILE A 159 -0.43 -1.47 3.05
C ILE A 159 -0.55 -0.28 2.10
N ASN A 160 -1.65 0.45 2.19
CA ASN A 160 -2.09 1.40 1.18
C ASN A 160 -2.11 0.72 -0.20
N ARG A 161 -1.27 1.18 -1.14
CA ARG A 161 -1.10 0.60 -2.48
C ARG A 161 0.12 -0.33 -2.58
N ALA A 162 0.92 -0.45 -1.52
CA ALA A 162 2.12 -1.27 -1.50
C ALA A 162 1.77 -2.72 -1.20
N SER A 163 2.19 -3.65 -2.06
CA SER A 163 2.10 -5.09 -1.83
C SER A 163 3.33 -5.60 -1.08
N PHE A 164 3.11 -6.58 -0.22
CA PHE A 164 4.20 -7.28 0.48
C PHE A 164 4.91 -8.20 -0.51
N ILE A 165 6.23 -8.05 -0.64
CA ILE A 165 7.12 -8.91 -1.43
C ILE A 165 7.64 -10.05 -0.54
N THR A 166 8.21 -9.70 0.60
CA THR A 166 8.75 -10.65 1.57
C THR A 166 8.27 -10.25 2.96
N PRO A 167 7.13 -10.82 3.41
CA PRO A 167 6.61 -10.56 4.74
C PRO A 167 7.41 -11.31 5.81
N ASP A 168 7.21 -10.90 7.07
CA ASP A 168 7.52 -11.67 8.27
C ASP A 168 9.02 -11.97 8.50
N ILE A 169 9.91 -11.05 8.13
CA ILE A 169 11.35 -11.16 8.43
C ILE A 169 11.60 -10.73 9.87
N GLN A 170 11.87 -11.70 10.75
CA GLN A 170 12.02 -11.44 12.17
C GLN A 170 13.42 -10.86 12.51
N ALA A 171 13.45 -9.74 13.22
CA ALA A 171 14.64 -9.15 13.83
C ALA A 171 14.63 -9.33 15.36
N THR A 172 15.79 -9.18 16.02
CA THR A 172 15.88 -9.30 17.49
C THR A 172 15.02 -8.29 18.21
N ASN A 173 14.86 -7.10 17.64
CA ASN A 173 14.11 -5.99 18.22
C ASN A 173 12.90 -5.54 17.38
N GLY A 174 12.40 -6.39 16.48
CA GLY A 174 11.20 -6.06 15.72
C GLY A 174 10.87 -7.05 14.60
N MET A 175 10.08 -6.56 13.64
CA MET A 175 9.68 -7.29 12.42
C MET A 175 9.91 -6.42 11.19
N VAL A 176 10.42 -7.00 10.11
CA VAL A 176 10.59 -6.35 8.81
C VAL A 176 9.64 -6.99 7.79
N HIS A 177 8.95 -6.16 7.02
CA HIS A 177 8.15 -6.55 5.86
C HIS A 177 8.66 -5.83 4.63
N VAL A 178 9.20 -6.55 3.65
CA VAL A 178 9.62 -5.94 2.38
C VAL A 178 8.39 -5.68 1.51
N ILE A 179 8.25 -4.45 1.00
CA ILE A 179 7.12 -3.99 0.18
C ILE A 179 7.60 -3.38 -1.13
N ASN A 180 6.73 -3.34 -2.14
CA ASN A 180 7.07 -2.88 -3.50
C ASN A 180 6.82 -1.39 -3.77
N HIS A 181 6.48 -0.58 -2.77
CA HIS A 181 6.30 0.86 -2.91
C HIS A 181 6.80 1.59 -1.65
N VAL A 182 7.31 2.80 -1.84
CA VAL A 182 7.56 3.73 -0.73
C VAL A 182 6.21 4.21 -0.18
N LEU A 183 6.02 4.15 1.14
CA LEU A 183 4.82 4.61 1.84
C LEU A 183 4.77 6.13 1.98
N TYR A 184 4.85 6.81 0.84
CA TYR A 184 4.74 8.25 0.72
C TYR A 184 3.60 8.60 -0.22
N THR A 185 2.58 9.28 0.32
CA THR A 185 1.40 9.70 -0.42
C THR A 185 1.22 11.20 -0.21
N PRO A 186 1.81 12.05 -1.07
CA PRO A 186 1.81 13.50 -0.88
C PRO A 186 0.40 14.10 -0.91
N SER A 187 -0.54 13.41 -1.56
CA SER A 187 -1.91 13.88 -1.76
C SER A 187 -2.96 13.21 -0.87
N ILE A 188 -2.57 12.45 0.16
CA ILE A 188 -3.53 11.69 0.99
C ILE A 188 -4.52 12.57 1.76
N ASN A 189 -4.15 13.83 2.00
CA ASN A 189 -4.98 14.82 2.70
C ASN A 189 -5.52 15.90 1.75
N VAL A 190 -5.45 15.68 0.43
CA VAL A 190 -5.98 16.60 -0.58
C VAL A 190 -7.40 16.13 -0.93
N PRO A 191 -8.43 16.98 -0.83
CA PRO A 191 -9.77 16.67 -1.32
C PRO A 191 -9.72 16.14 -2.75
N PHE A 192 -10.54 15.14 -3.08
CA PHE A 192 -10.44 14.48 -4.38
C PHE A 192 -10.63 15.43 -5.57
N VAL A 193 -11.53 16.40 -5.45
CA VAL A 193 -11.74 17.43 -6.47
C VAL A 193 -10.47 18.27 -6.71
N ASP A 194 -9.75 18.64 -5.64
CA ASP A 194 -8.51 19.40 -5.74
C ASP A 194 -7.41 18.55 -6.40
N TYR A 195 -7.39 17.24 -6.13
CA TYR A 195 -6.51 16.31 -6.83
C TYR A 195 -6.80 16.28 -8.33
N LEU A 196 -8.08 16.19 -8.73
CA LEU A 196 -8.49 16.18 -10.14
C LEU A 196 -8.06 17.46 -10.86
N VAL A 197 -8.33 18.62 -10.25
CA VAL A 197 -8.00 19.95 -10.81
C VAL A 197 -6.49 20.12 -10.98
N ALA A 198 -5.67 19.54 -10.09
CA ALA A 198 -4.22 19.62 -10.16
C ALA A 198 -3.60 18.77 -11.28
N GLN A 199 -4.34 17.82 -11.88
CA GLN A 199 -3.81 16.99 -12.96
C GLN A 199 -3.91 17.71 -14.31
N ASN A 200 -2.85 17.62 -15.10
CA ASN A 200 -2.79 18.27 -16.41
C ASN A 200 -3.70 17.61 -17.47
N ASP A 201 -4.02 16.32 -17.28
CA ASP A 201 -4.71 15.45 -18.24
C ASP A 201 -6.10 14.98 -17.78
N LEU A 202 -6.66 15.58 -16.72
CA LEU A 202 -8.00 15.25 -16.18
C LEU A 202 -8.95 16.45 -16.11
N LYS A 203 -8.73 17.51 -16.89
CA LYS A 203 -9.49 18.76 -16.79
C LYS A 203 -10.98 18.56 -17.10
N ASN A 204 -11.29 17.79 -18.14
CA ASN A 204 -12.67 17.47 -18.52
C ASN A 204 -13.35 16.64 -17.43
N THR A 205 -12.63 15.68 -16.85
CA THR A 205 -13.13 14.86 -15.74
C THR A 205 -13.39 15.70 -14.49
N ALA A 206 -12.53 16.67 -14.17
CA ALA A 206 -12.74 17.61 -13.07
C ALA A 206 -13.99 18.49 -13.31
N GLU A 207 -14.18 19.00 -14.53
CA GLU A 207 -15.36 19.80 -14.90
C GLU A 207 -16.65 18.99 -14.76
N PHE A 208 -16.67 17.75 -15.26
CA PHE A 208 -17.83 16.87 -15.13
C PHE A 208 -18.12 16.51 -13.68
N TRP A 209 -17.09 16.25 -12.88
CA TRP A 209 -17.25 16.00 -11.44
C TRP A 209 -17.92 17.16 -10.72
N MET A 210 -17.48 18.40 -10.98
CA MET A 210 -18.11 19.61 -10.43
C MET A 210 -19.53 19.82 -10.95
N THR A 211 -19.75 19.59 -12.25
CA THR A 211 -21.07 19.73 -12.87
C THR A 211 -22.10 18.78 -12.25
N ILE A 212 -21.72 17.52 -12.02
CA ILE A 212 -22.59 16.54 -11.38
C ILE A 212 -22.81 16.92 -9.90
N GLY A 213 -21.76 17.34 -9.21
CA GLY A 213 -21.81 17.78 -7.81
C GLY A 213 -22.72 18.95 -7.49
N SER A 214 -22.97 19.81 -8.48
CA SER A 214 -23.90 20.94 -8.33
C SER A 214 -25.36 20.52 -8.13
N ASP A 215 -25.70 19.26 -8.43
CA ASP A 215 -27.03 18.70 -8.20
C ASP A 215 -27.06 17.98 -6.83
N PRO A 216 -27.95 18.39 -5.89
CA PRO A 216 -28.08 17.80 -4.56
C PRO A 216 -28.24 16.28 -4.54
N LYS A 217 -28.78 15.70 -5.62
CA LYS A 217 -28.94 14.25 -5.78
C LYS A 217 -27.60 13.50 -5.74
N TYR A 218 -26.52 14.13 -6.22
CA TYR A 218 -25.20 13.51 -6.34
C TYR A 218 -24.19 14.03 -5.30
N THR A 219 -24.59 14.96 -4.44
CA THR A 219 -23.73 15.49 -3.36
C THR A 219 -23.13 14.40 -2.47
N PRO A 220 -23.86 13.34 -2.03
CA PRO A 220 -23.24 12.28 -1.23
C PRO A 220 -22.06 11.60 -1.92
N PHE A 221 -22.11 11.45 -3.23
CA PHE A 221 -21.02 10.84 -3.99
C PHE A 221 -19.80 11.77 -4.07
N ASN A 222 -20.03 13.07 -4.31
CA ASN A 222 -18.97 14.08 -4.32
C ASN A 222 -18.31 14.27 -2.95
N ASP A 223 -19.12 14.19 -1.89
CA ASP A 223 -18.66 14.22 -0.50
C ASP A 223 -17.99 12.90 -0.07
N GLN A 224 -17.96 11.89 -0.97
CA GLN A 224 -17.47 10.55 -0.69
C GLN A 224 -18.16 9.96 0.54
N ARG A 225 -19.49 9.90 0.50
CA ARG A 225 -20.36 9.36 1.56
C ARG A 225 -21.34 8.33 1.01
N TYR A 226 -21.59 7.31 1.84
CA TYR A 226 -22.67 6.34 1.63
C TYR A 226 -23.55 6.33 2.88
N GLY A 227 -24.69 7.03 2.79
CA GLY A 227 -25.51 7.37 3.95
C GLY A 227 -24.75 8.29 4.91
N ASP A 228 -24.70 7.91 6.18
CA ASP A 228 -23.99 8.61 7.25
C ASP A 228 -22.48 8.31 7.28
N LYS A 229 -22.00 7.30 6.53
CA LYS A 229 -20.61 6.81 6.57
C LYS A 229 -19.76 7.38 5.43
N ALA A 230 -18.44 7.42 5.65
CA ALA A 230 -17.47 7.66 4.58
C ALA A 230 -17.49 6.52 3.55
N LEU A 231 -17.52 6.89 2.27
CA LEU A 231 -17.42 6.01 1.12
C LEU A 231 -15.95 5.88 0.73
N TYR A 232 -15.46 4.64 0.73
CA TYR A 232 -14.16 4.30 0.17
C TYR A 232 -14.38 3.69 -1.22
N ALA A 233 -13.91 4.39 -2.25
CA ALA A 233 -14.13 4.00 -3.64
C ALA A 233 -12.84 4.03 -4.46
N THR A 234 -12.79 3.17 -5.47
CA THR A 234 -11.78 3.22 -6.54
C THR A 234 -12.40 3.94 -7.73
N TYR A 235 -11.85 5.09 -8.10
CA TYR A 235 -12.29 5.83 -9.28
C TYR A 235 -11.45 5.47 -10.51
N PHE A 236 -12.11 5.09 -11.59
CA PHE A 236 -11.49 4.94 -12.90
C PHE A 236 -11.64 6.26 -13.65
N LEU A 237 -10.57 7.05 -13.64
CA LEU A 237 -10.59 8.41 -14.20
C LEU A 237 -10.32 8.36 -15.70
N VAL A 238 -11.15 9.10 -16.44
CA VAL A 238 -11.03 9.22 -17.90
C VAL A 238 -10.09 10.39 -18.19
N THR A 239 -9.09 10.18 -19.04
CA THR A 239 -8.16 11.24 -19.44
C THR A 239 -8.79 12.18 -20.46
N ASP A 240 -8.27 13.40 -20.56
CA ASP A 240 -8.72 14.38 -21.55
C ASP A 240 -8.56 13.84 -22.98
N ASP A 241 -7.50 13.09 -23.26
CA ASP A 241 -7.30 12.39 -24.53
C ASP A 241 -8.38 11.34 -24.83
N ALA A 242 -8.89 10.65 -23.81
CA ALA A 242 -9.98 9.71 -23.97
C ALA A 242 -11.31 10.44 -24.22
N TRP A 243 -11.57 11.55 -23.52
CA TRP A 243 -12.72 12.41 -23.78
C TRP A 243 -12.71 12.99 -25.19
N ASN A 244 -11.54 13.42 -25.69
CA ASN A 244 -11.37 14.00 -27.02
C ASN A 244 -11.64 13.00 -28.16
N LYS A 245 -11.68 11.69 -27.87
CA LYS A 245 -12.04 10.64 -28.85
C LYS A 245 -13.55 10.46 -28.98
N ILE A 246 -14.35 11.02 -28.07
CA ILE A 246 -15.80 10.92 -28.12
C ILE A 246 -16.34 11.91 -29.17
N PRO A 247 -17.26 11.50 -30.07
CA PRO A 247 -17.87 12.41 -31.03
C PRO A 247 -18.51 13.63 -30.37
N GLN A 248 -18.34 14.80 -30.97
CA GLN A 248 -18.71 16.08 -30.35
C GLN A 248 -20.21 16.22 -30.08
N ASP A 249 -21.06 15.58 -30.88
CA ASP A 249 -22.50 15.51 -30.64
C ASP A 249 -22.84 14.72 -29.36
N LYS A 250 -22.12 13.62 -29.10
CA LYS A 250 -22.26 12.82 -27.88
C LYS A 250 -21.72 13.55 -26.66
N LEU A 251 -20.59 14.24 -26.79
CA LEU A 251 -20.04 15.04 -25.70
C LEU A 251 -21.01 16.15 -25.27
N LYS A 252 -21.61 16.87 -26.24
CA LYS A 252 -22.65 17.87 -25.97
C LYS A 252 -23.89 17.27 -25.31
N MET A 253 -24.30 16.07 -25.74
CA MET A 253 -25.42 15.35 -25.12
C MET A 253 -25.14 15.04 -23.65
N LEU A 254 -23.91 14.60 -23.31
CA LEU A 254 -23.51 14.36 -21.92
C LEU A 254 -23.52 15.65 -21.10
N GLN A 255 -22.94 16.73 -21.62
CA GLN A 255 -22.92 18.04 -20.96
C GLN A 255 -24.32 18.61 -20.69
N ALA A 256 -25.28 18.36 -21.59
CA ALA A 256 -26.66 18.83 -21.43
C ALA A 256 -27.52 17.98 -20.50
N ASN A 257 -27.13 16.72 -20.23
CA ASN A 257 -27.92 15.78 -19.41
C ASN A 257 -27.11 15.29 -18.21
N LYS A 258 -27.26 15.97 -17.07
CA LYS A 258 -26.57 15.62 -15.82
C LYS A 258 -26.84 14.20 -15.34
N THR A 259 -28.05 13.67 -15.54
CA THR A 259 -28.37 12.30 -15.14
C THR A 259 -27.57 11.30 -15.96
N LEU A 260 -27.53 11.50 -17.28
CA LEU A 260 -26.74 10.65 -18.17
C LEU A 260 -25.23 10.81 -17.91
N LEU A 261 -24.77 12.05 -17.69
CA LEU A 261 -23.39 12.33 -17.34
C LEU A 261 -22.98 11.61 -16.04
N ALA A 262 -23.84 11.62 -15.02
CA ALA A 262 -23.62 10.89 -13.78
C ALA A 262 -23.57 9.37 -14.01
N GLN A 263 -24.46 8.81 -14.83
CA GLN A 263 -24.47 7.38 -15.16
C GLN A 263 -23.19 6.92 -15.87
N VAL A 264 -22.65 7.73 -16.80
CA VAL A 264 -21.42 7.36 -17.52
C VAL A 264 -20.15 7.65 -16.71
N SER A 265 -20.18 8.66 -15.84
CA SER A 265 -19.02 9.03 -15.02
C SER A 265 -18.89 8.13 -13.80
N PHE A 266 -20.01 7.65 -13.28
CA PHE A 266 -20.11 6.86 -12.06
C PHE A 266 -20.91 5.60 -12.39
N CYS A 267 -20.23 4.53 -12.81
CA CYS A 267 -20.86 3.23 -12.97
C CYS A 267 -21.50 2.82 -11.62
N GLY A 268 -22.82 2.83 -11.58
CA GLY A 268 -23.68 2.35 -10.51
C GLY A 268 -24.95 1.77 -11.10
#